data_AF-A0A2S8RT22-F1
#
_entry.id   AF-A0A2S8RT22-F1
#
_cell.length_a   1.000
_cell.length_b   1.000
_cell.length_c   1.000
_cell.angle_alpha   90.00
_cell.angle_beta   90.00
_cell.angle_gamma   90.00
#
_symmetry.space_group_name_H-M   'P 1'
#
loop_
_entity.id
_entity.type
_entity.pdbx_description
1 polymer ?
#
loop_
_entity_poly.entity_id
_entity_poly.type
_entity_poly.pdbx_seq_one_letter_code
_entity_poly.pdbx_strand_id
1 'polypeptide(L)'
;MAYTNMSKQQREICEFLSLNPNSTNAEICAATGFTYESVKKKLRVLKESGHVKGSESKYRALYELTGKSFPRSADYRLNPRYLARKERLATQLTIRDTLFTVMHAMVMAGRAAT
;
A
#
# COMPACT_ATOMS: atom_id res chain seq x y z
N MET A 1 -6.60 -8.32 -21.08
CA MET A 1 -5.42 -7.79 -20.37
C MET A 1 -5.74 -7.76 -18.87
N ALA A 2 -5.19 -8.71 -18.10
CA ALA A 2 -5.56 -8.97 -16.71
C ALA A 2 -4.85 -8.03 -15.72
N TYR A 3 -5.47 -6.87 -15.44
CA TYR A 3 -5.04 -5.98 -14.36
C TYR A 3 -6.20 -5.72 -13.39
N THR A 4 -6.82 -6.77 -12.87
CA THR A 4 -8.01 -6.67 -12.02
C THR A 4 -8.02 -7.92 -11.14
N ASN A 5 -7.58 -7.92 -9.88
CA ASN A 5 -8.38 -7.40 -8.77
C ASN A 5 -7.58 -7.28 -7.46
N MET A 6 -6.27 -7.58 -7.47
CA MET A 6 -5.51 -7.81 -6.22
C MET A 6 -4.25 -6.95 -6.12
N SER A 7 -4.23 -6.06 -5.13
CA SER A 7 -3.11 -5.18 -4.80
C SER A 7 -1.90 -5.96 -4.28
N LYS A 8 -0.69 -5.38 -4.40
CA LYS A 8 0.56 -6.01 -3.93
C LYS A 8 0.46 -6.51 -2.48
N GLN A 9 -0.04 -5.65 -1.60
CA GLN A 9 -0.22 -5.97 -0.17
C GLN A 9 -1.18 -7.16 0.04
N GLN A 10 -2.23 -7.26 -0.76
CA GLN A 10 -3.15 -8.41 -0.67
C GLN A 10 -2.45 -9.70 -1.10
N ARG A 11 -1.61 -9.66 -2.13
CA ARG A 11 -0.84 -10.82 -2.59
C ARG A 11 0.16 -11.27 -1.53
N GLU A 12 0.88 -10.33 -0.92
CA GLU A 12 1.83 -10.62 0.17
C GLU A 12 1.11 -11.24 1.39
N ILE A 13 -0.09 -10.76 1.75
CA ILE A 13 -0.90 -11.37 2.80
C ILE A 13 -1.31 -12.79 2.43
N CYS A 14 -1.71 -13.05 1.18
CA CYS A 14 -2.04 -14.41 0.73
C CYS A 14 -0.82 -15.33 0.68
N GLU A 15 0.34 -14.85 0.24
CA GLU A 15 1.59 -15.63 0.30
C GLU A 15 1.96 -15.98 1.75
N PHE A 16 1.85 -15.03 2.66
CA PHE A 16 2.09 -15.29 4.09
C PHE A 16 1.11 -16.35 4.64
N LEU A 17 -0.19 -16.22 4.35
CA LEU A 17 -1.20 -17.18 4.79
C LEU A 17 -1.06 -18.56 4.13
N SER A 18 -0.38 -18.66 2.98
CA SER A 18 -0.06 -19.94 2.35
C SER A 18 1.03 -20.70 3.10
N LEU A 19 1.95 -19.99 3.74
CA LEU A 19 3.01 -20.56 4.57
C LEU A 19 2.55 -20.78 6.01
N ASN A 20 1.69 -19.90 6.51
CA ASN A 20 1.20 -19.90 7.89
C ASN A 20 -0.34 -19.86 7.91
N PRO A 21 -1.01 -21.03 7.76
CA PRO A 21 -2.45 -21.10 7.93
C PRO A 21 -2.83 -20.81 9.39
N ASN A 22 -4.05 -20.31 9.61
CA ASN A 22 -4.58 -19.93 10.92
C ASN A 22 -3.86 -18.77 11.60
N SER A 23 -3.19 -17.90 10.85
CA SER A 23 -2.54 -16.74 11.44
C SER A 23 -3.52 -15.65 11.90
N THR A 24 -3.11 -14.92 12.93
CA THR A 24 -3.83 -13.76 13.46
C THR A 24 -3.48 -12.46 12.74
N ASN A 25 -4.31 -11.42 12.89
CA ASN A 25 -3.98 -10.08 12.41
C ASN A 25 -2.60 -9.59 12.92
N ALA A 26 -2.26 -9.89 14.17
CA ALA A 26 -1.01 -9.45 14.78
C ALA A 26 0.21 -10.12 14.12
N GLU A 27 0.12 -11.42 13.86
CA GLU A 27 1.15 -12.17 13.15
C GLU A 27 1.31 -11.69 11.70
N ILE A 28 0.20 -11.43 11.01
CA ILE A 28 0.22 -10.87 9.65
C ILE A 28 0.90 -9.50 9.66
N CYS A 29 0.55 -8.62 10.61
CA CYS A 29 1.18 -7.29 10.72
C CYS A 29 2.68 -7.39 11.00
N ALA A 30 3.09 -8.29 11.90
CA ALA A 30 4.49 -8.50 12.26
C ALA A 30 5.31 -9.02 11.07
N ALA A 31 4.74 -9.93 10.26
CA ALA A 31 5.41 -10.51 9.12
C ALA A 31 5.49 -9.56 7.92
N THR A 32 4.43 -8.81 7.63
CA THR A 32 4.38 -7.94 6.43
C THR A 32 4.85 -6.50 6.71
N GLY A 33 5.02 -6.12 7.98
CA GLY A 33 5.35 -4.74 8.37
C GLY A 33 4.23 -3.73 8.09
N PHE A 34 3.01 -4.21 7.86
CA PHE A 34 1.87 -3.36 7.53
C PHE A 34 1.14 -2.88 8.79
N THR A 35 0.50 -1.72 8.68
CA THR A 35 -0.34 -1.21 9.77
C THR A 35 -1.58 -2.07 9.95
N TYR A 36 -2.02 -2.20 11.19
CA TYR A 36 -3.21 -2.99 11.56
C TYR A 36 -4.46 -2.58 10.76
N GLU A 37 -4.70 -1.28 10.57
CA GLU A 37 -5.82 -0.80 9.77
C GLU A 37 -5.74 -1.22 8.31
N SER A 38 -4.54 -1.16 7.72
CA SER A 38 -4.36 -1.58 6.33
C SER A 38 -4.63 -3.08 6.19
N VAL A 39 -4.09 -3.89 7.09
CA VAL A 39 -4.28 -5.35 7.11
C VAL A 39 -5.77 -5.68 7.28
N LYS A 40 -6.45 -5.06 8.24
CA LYS A 40 -7.90 -5.23 8.45
C LYS A 40 -8.70 -4.90 7.19
N LYS A 41 -8.39 -3.77 6.54
CA LYS A 41 -9.07 -3.36 5.29
C LYS A 41 -8.80 -4.33 4.15
N LYS A 42 -7.55 -4.80 3.99
CA LYS A 42 -7.19 -5.75 2.94
C LYS A 42 -7.83 -7.12 3.16
N LEU A 43 -7.83 -7.62 4.41
CA LEU A 43 -8.47 -8.89 4.79
C LEU A 43 -9.98 -8.85 4.56
N ARG A 44 -10.64 -7.72 4.81
CA ARG A 44 -12.06 -7.55 4.47
C ARG A 44 -12.31 -7.76 2.98
N VAL A 45 -11.53 -7.09 2.11
CA VAL A 45 -11.66 -7.25 0.66
C VAL A 45 -11.30 -8.67 0.19
N LEU A 46 -10.34 -9.32 0.86
CA LEU A 46 -9.96 -10.71 0.58
C LEU A 46 -11.06 -11.71 0.98
N LYS A 47 -11.79 -11.43 2.06
CA LYS A 47 -13.00 -12.16 2.46
C LYS A 47 -14.14 -11.97 1.46
N GLU A 48 -14.42 -10.73 1.08
CA GLU A 48 -15.47 -10.39 0.11
C GLU A 48 -15.21 -11.02 -1.27
N SER A 49 -13.94 -11.08 -1.70
CA SER A 49 -13.54 -11.77 -2.93
C SER A 49 -13.43 -13.30 -2.79
N GLY A 50 -13.56 -13.82 -1.58
CA GLY A 50 -13.53 -15.25 -1.25
C GLY A 50 -12.17 -15.91 -1.38
N HIS A 51 -11.07 -15.16 -1.29
CA HIS A 51 -9.70 -15.70 -1.27
C HIS A 51 -9.25 -16.12 0.13
N VAL A 52 -9.84 -15.52 1.16
CA VAL A 52 -9.51 -15.77 2.57
C VAL A 52 -10.79 -16.05 3.34
N LYS A 53 -10.77 -17.09 4.17
CA LYS A 53 -11.77 -17.36 5.20
C LYS A 53 -11.23 -16.87 6.52
N GLY A 54 -12.07 -16.24 7.33
CA GLY A 54 -11.70 -15.91 8.70
C GLY A 54 -12.67 -16.57 9.66
N SER A 55 -12.15 -17.04 10.79
CA SER A 55 -12.96 -17.51 11.91
C SER A 55 -13.82 -16.38 12.48
N GLU A 56 -15.02 -16.71 12.96
CA GLU A 56 -16.01 -15.78 13.52
C GLU A 56 -15.69 -15.36 14.97
N SER A 57 -14.55 -15.76 15.51
CA SER A 57 -14.13 -15.39 16.86
C SER A 57 -13.98 -13.86 17.00
N LYS A 58 -14.80 -13.27 17.88
CA LYS A 58 -14.91 -11.82 18.11
C LYS A 58 -13.59 -11.16 18.56
N TYR A 59 -12.69 -11.94 19.18
CA TYR A 59 -11.45 -11.44 19.80
C TYR A 59 -10.16 -11.89 19.11
N ARG A 60 -10.17 -13.05 18.43
CA ARG A 60 -8.96 -13.61 17.80
C ARG A 60 -9.32 -14.30 16.49
N ALA A 61 -9.72 -13.50 15.50
CA ALA A 61 -9.99 -14.00 14.16
C ALA A 61 -8.72 -14.64 13.58
N LEU A 62 -8.81 -15.93 13.30
CA LEU A 62 -7.79 -16.69 12.57
C LEU A 62 -8.15 -16.66 11.08
N TYR A 63 -7.15 -16.57 10.21
CA TYR A 63 -7.35 -16.47 8.77
C TYR A 63 -6.68 -17.64 8.05
N GLU A 64 -7.37 -18.16 7.05
CA GLU A 64 -6.92 -19.27 6.21
C GLU A 64 -7.24 -18.96 4.74
N LEU A 65 -6.44 -19.50 3.83
CA LEU A 65 -6.72 -19.43 2.40
C LEU A 65 -7.80 -20.44 2.02
N THR A 66 -8.71 -20.03 1.14
CA THR A 66 -9.80 -20.88 0.63
C THR A 66 -9.41 -21.78 -0.55
N GLY A 67 -8.16 -21.72 -1.00
CA GLY A 67 -7.65 -22.48 -2.15
C GLY A 67 -7.88 -21.83 -3.52
N LYS A 68 -8.48 -20.63 -3.59
CA LYS A 68 -8.55 -19.87 -4.85
C LYS A 68 -7.15 -19.47 -5.31
N SER A 69 -6.87 -19.64 -6.61
CA SER A 69 -5.58 -19.21 -7.18
C SER A 69 -5.43 -17.70 -7.04
N PHE A 70 -4.30 -17.25 -6.50
CA PHE A 70 -3.94 -15.84 -6.45
C PHE A 70 -2.63 -15.61 -7.21
N PRO A 71 -2.45 -14.44 -7.85
CA PRO A 71 -1.20 -14.10 -8.49
C PRO A 71 -0.11 -13.82 -7.46
N ARG A 72 1.14 -14.21 -7.73
CA ARG A 72 2.28 -13.93 -6.86
C ARG A 72 2.55 -12.42 -6.73
N SER A 73 3.09 -12.04 -5.59
CA SER A 73 3.50 -10.67 -5.28
C SER A 73 4.66 -10.22 -6.17
N ALA A 74 5.58 -11.13 -6.50
CA ALA A 74 6.71 -10.89 -7.40
C ALA A 74 6.26 -10.45 -8.81
N ASP A 75 5.13 -10.96 -9.29
CA ASP A 75 4.57 -10.61 -10.59
C ASP A 75 3.75 -9.32 -10.57
N TYR A 76 3.75 -8.59 -9.45
CA TYR A 76 3.03 -7.33 -9.35
C TYR A 76 3.71 -6.22 -10.15
N ARG A 77 3.07 -5.80 -11.24
CA ARG A 77 3.44 -4.59 -11.97
C ARG A 77 2.60 -3.41 -11.48
N LEU A 78 3.27 -2.31 -11.09
CA LEU A 78 2.58 -1.07 -10.77
C LEU A 78 1.80 -0.57 -11.99
N ASN A 79 0.61 -0.02 -11.73
CA ASN A 79 -0.20 0.57 -12.78
C ASN A 79 0.54 1.81 -13.36
N PRO A 80 0.86 1.85 -14.66
CA PRO A 80 1.58 2.97 -15.25
C PRO A 80 0.80 4.28 -15.15
N ARG A 81 -0.54 4.25 -15.14
CA ARG A 81 -1.36 5.45 -14.92
C ARG A 81 -1.21 6.00 -13.51
N TYR A 82 -1.02 5.13 -12.52
CA TYR A 82 -0.75 5.55 -11.13
C TYR A 82 0.63 6.20 -11.02
N LEU A 83 1.65 5.61 -11.67
CA LEU A 83 2.99 6.19 -11.72
C LEU A 83 2.97 7.58 -12.37
N ALA A 84 2.38 7.72 -13.55
CA ALA A 84 2.26 9.00 -14.24
C ALA A 84 1.52 10.06 -13.40
N ARG A 85 0.48 9.67 -12.64
CA ARG A 85 -0.22 10.59 -11.73
C ARG A 85 0.65 10.99 -10.54
N LYS A 86 1.41 10.05 -9.97
CA LYS A 86 2.32 10.31 -8.85
C LYS A 86 3.46 11.24 -9.27
N GLU A 87 4.02 11.02 -10.46
CA GLU A 87 5.03 11.89 -11.05
C GLU A 87 4.49 13.31 -11.26
N ARG A 88 3.29 13.44 -11.85
CA ARG A 88 2.64 14.75 -12.01
C ARG A 88 2.48 15.50 -10.70
N LEU A 89 2.06 14.81 -9.63
CA LEU A 89 1.92 15.41 -8.30
C LEU A 89 3.28 15.80 -7.70
N ALA A 90 4.33 15.01 -7.93
CA ALA A 90 5.68 15.33 -7.47
C ALA A 90 6.29 16.53 -8.23
N THR A 91 5.92 16.70 -9.50
CA THR A 91 6.37 17.83 -10.33
C THR A 91 5.54 19.10 -10.16
N GLN A 92 4.40 19.05 -9.46
CA GLN A 92 3.62 20.25 -9.19
C GLN A 92 4.36 21.13 -8.19
N LEU A 93 5.06 22.15 -8.69
CA LEU A 93 5.53 23.29 -7.91
C LEU A 93 4.32 23.93 -7.24
N THR A 94 4.28 23.88 -5.91
CA THR A 94 3.22 24.56 -5.18
C THR A 94 3.49 26.07 -5.17
N ILE A 95 2.44 26.89 -5.04
CA ILE A 95 2.57 28.35 -4.90
C ILE A 95 3.53 28.71 -3.75
N ARG A 96 3.59 27.86 -2.72
CA ARG A 96 4.52 27.99 -1.60
C ARG A 96 5.98 27.81 -2.03
N ASP A 97 6.27 26.86 -2.91
CA ASP A 97 7.63 26.61 -3.42
C ASP A 97 8.11 27.78 -4.30
N THR A 98 7.22 28.34 -5.11
CA THR A 98 7.54 29.51 -5.95
C THR A 98 7.80 30.75 -5.10
N LEU A 99 6.95 31.01 -4.10
CA LEU A 99 7.15 32.12 -3.15
C LEU A 99 8.45 31.98 -2.38
N PHE A 100 8.75 30.79 -1.86
CA PHE A 100 10.01 30.51 -1.17
C PHE A 100 11.23 30.78 -2.06
N THR A 101 11.18 30.34 -3.32
CA THR A 101 12.27 30.55 -4.28
C THR A 101 12.52 32.02 -4.56
N VAL A 102 11.45 32.81 -4.78
CA VAL A 102 11.56 34.25 -5.02
C VAL A 102 12.11 34.98 -3.78
N MET A 103 11.56 34.69 -2.60
CA MET A 103 12.03 35.32 -1.35
C MET A 103 13.50 34.98 -1.08
N HIS A 104 13.91 33.73 -1.28
CA HIS A 104 15.30 33.32 -1.14
C HIS A 104 16.22 34.05 -2.12
N ALA A 105 15.81 34.20 -3.38
CA ALA A 105 16.57 34.94 -4.39
C ALA A 105 16.73 36.42 -4.02
N MET A 106 15.67 37.07 -3.52
CA MET A 106 15.72 38.46 -3.06
C MET A 106 16.69 38.65 -1.89
N VAL A 107 16.68 37.74 -0.92
CA VAL A 107 17.62 37.78 0.22
C VAL A 107 19.07 37.60 -0.22
N MET A 108 19.32 36.67 -1.15
CA MET A 108 20.68 36.45 -1.66
C MET A 108 21.18 37.64 -2.48
N ALA A 109 20.33 38.25 -3.31
CA ALA A 109 20.67 39.46 -4.04
C ALA A 109 21.01 40.64 -3.10
N GLY A 110 20.24 40.81 -2.02
CA GLY A 110 20.51 41.83 -1.01
C GLY A 110 21.85 41.61 -0.27
N ARG A 111 22.20 40.35 0.02
CA ARG A 111 23.48 40.00 0.65
C ARG A 111 24.69 40.15 -0.25
N ALA A 112 24.52 40.00 -1.56
CA ALA A 112 25.60 40.17 -2.53
C ALA A 112 25.89 41.65 -2.87
N ALA A 113 24.98 42.56 -2.52
CA ALA A 113 25.09 44.00 -2.77
C ALA A 113 25.70 44.80 -1.60
N THR A 114 26.02 44.14 -0.48
CA THR A 114 26.71 44.70 0.69
C THR A 114 28.15 44.22 0.75
#